data_AF-A0A970DNI9-F1
#
_entry.id   AF-A0A970DNI9-F1
#
_cell.length_a   1.000
_cell.length_b   1.000
_cell.length_c   1.000
_cell.angle_alpha   90.00
_cell.angle_beta   90.00
_cell.angle_gamma   90.00
#
_symmetry.space_group_name_H-M   'P 1'
#
loop_
_entity.id
_entity.type
_entity.pdbx_description
1 polymer ?
#
loop_
_entity_poly.entity_id
_entity_poly.type
_entity_poly.pdbx_seq_one_letter_code
_entity_poly.pdbx_strand_id
1 'polypeptide(L)'
;SYRDFLQEKIDILQKEYPELYFIRLDMNQSYAKYLSDVGITEAVSLLFPVFFLMVTVLVTMASMMRIVEDQRNQIGTLRSLGFGNLKILSKYIIYSLISSGLGTIIGIGGGVYFIPRIIYNVYSTVYNLPSFSIQYYFNYTSIISVIMIASVVTVTILSVYNHLKEKPTELLRPKVPKSGKKIFIEKIPFIWKRLKFKYKSTFRNIFRYKRNLFLTLIGIAGSTALLLAGFGVKDSVDLAGKYQYDDILSYDLEVSINKQTEISEIANFNFIYVFSVTAQLQNKNKDFITVLSFEDSSRINEFINFRNKNKKNFEFTKDSVIITKQFASKHNLSVGDKIKLSISNQTIELTITHIQDYYFGNNVYIAKEILEQYVTLDYNTLDYNKIYVITNLTNQEKDVLKQKLENNSSITKVALKEDLKYMYDQTSKSLSSIIIMMVVFSCALALVINYNLILINIHTRTREIATLKVLGYQEFEVSGYVFRETFIISLAAILIGILLGKTLHFSIISIIDVDGVILANEIKSLSYILTFILSLVFLGIEYFLSLPQTRKINMIEALKSYE
;
A
#
# COMPACT_ATOMS: atom_id res chain seq x y z
N SER A 1 23.15 26.96 1.72
CA SER A 1 22.73 25.54 1.75
C SER A 1 23.51 24.77 0.68
N TYR A 2 23.64 23.43 0.78
CA TYR A 2 24.21 22.61 -0.30
C TYR A 2 23.48 22.84 -1.64
N ARG A 3 22.17 23.12 -1.59
CA ARG A 3 21.38 23.54 -2.75
C ARG A 3 21.85 24.87 -3.35
N ASP A 4 22.17 25.88 -2.54
CA ASP A 4 22.66 27.18 -3.04
C ASP A 4 24.04 27.02 -3.69
N PHE A 5 24.92 26.20 -3.11
CA PHE A 5 26.23 25.88 -3.69
C PHE A 5 26.09 25.20 -5.06
N LEU A 6 25.16 24.26 -5.22
CA LEU A 6 24.90 23.62 -6.51
C LEU A 6 24.36 24.62 -7.54
N GLN A 7 23.45 25.51 -7.13
CA GLN A 7 22.88 26.50 -8.02
C GLN A 7 23.93 27.51 -8.49
N GLU A 8 24.78 28.00 -7.60
CA GLU A 8 25.90 28.89 -7.94
C GLU A 8 26.86 28.22 -8.93
N LYS A 9 27.14 26.93 -8.75
CA LYS A 9 27.98 26.17 -9.69
C LYS A 9 27.32 25.99 -11.05
N ILE A 10 26.00 25.82 -11.10
CA ILE A 10 25.22 25.76 -12.34
C ILE A 10 25.27 27.11 -13.05
N ASP A 11 25.10 28.23 -12.33
CA ASP A 11 25.13 29.56 -12.93
C ASP A 11 26.52 29.90 -13.51
N ILE A 12 27.60 29.44 -12.86
CA ILE A 12 28.97 29.56 -13.39
C ILE A 12 29.13 28.73 -14.67
N LEU A 13 28.71 27.46 -14.64
CA LEU A 13 28.82 26.56 -15.80
C LEU A 13 27.97 27.04 -16.99
N GLN A 14 26.77 27.56 -16.71
CA GLN A 14 25.88 28.12 -17.73
C GLN A 14 26.48 29.39 -18.38
N LYS A 15 27.28 30.17 -17.64
CA LYS A 15 28.04 31.31 -18.18
C LYS A 15 29.24 30.88 -19.02
N GLU A 16 29.97 29.85 -18.60
CA GLU A 16 31.12 29.33 -19.36
C GLU A 16 30.71 28.58 -20.63
N TYR A 17 29.57 27.88 -20.60
CA TYR A 17 29.06 27.07 -21.71
C TYR A 17 27.60 27.44 -22.01
N PRO A 18 27.35 28.58 -22.67
CA PRO A 18 26.00 29.08 -22.92
C PRO A 18 25.14 28.17 -23.81
N GLU A 19 25.77 27.30 -24.60
CA GLU A 19 25.05 26.35 -25.48
C GLU A 19 24.59 25.07 -24.76
N LEU A 20 25.05 24.84 -23.53
CA LEU A 20 24.69 23.66 -22.73
C LEU A 20 23.71 24.06 -21.63
N TYR A 21 22.69 23.24 -21.39
CA TYR A 21 21.73 23.46 -20.30
C TYR A 21 22.11 22.61 -19.09
N PHE A 22 22.56 23.26 -18.02
CA PHE A 22 22.97 22.56 -16.80
C PHE A 22 21.79 22.44 -15.83
N ILE A 23 21.37 21.20 -15.60
CA ILE A 23 20.33 20.88 -14.61
C ILE A 23 20.90 20.06 -13.48
N ARG A 24 20.34 20.25 -12.28
CA ARG A 24 20.58 19.35 -11.15
C ARG A 24 20.03 17.97 -11.48
N LEU A 25 20.62 16.92 -10.93
CA LEU A 25 20.16 15.55 -11.15
C LEU A 25 18.68 15.36 -10.78
N ASP A 26 18.23 15.96 -9.68
CA ASP A 26 16.83 15.91 -9.22
C ASP A 26 15.86 16.74 -10.07
N MET A 27 16.37 17.62 -10.94
CA MET A 27 15.57 18.36 -11.93
C MET A 27 15.44 17.59 -13.25
N ASN A 28 16.25 16.55 -13.48
CA ASN A 28 16.11 15.69 -14.65
C ASN A 28 14.84 14.82 -14.50
N GLN A 29 13.90 14.94 -15.43
CA GLN A 29 12.61 14.24 -15.35
C GLN A 29 12.74 12.72 -15.22
N SER A 30 13.68 12.10 -15.93
CA SER A 30 13.91 10.65 -15.85
C SER A 30 14.45 10.24 -14.48
N TYR A 31 15.34 11.05 -13.88
CA TYR A 31 15.90 10.77 -12.56
C TYR A 31 14.91 11.07 -11.43
N ALA A 32 14.14 12.16 -11.53
CA ALA A 32 13.06 12.46 -10.60
C ALA A 32 11.99 11.36 -10.59
N LYS A 33 11.63 10.84 -11.77
CA LYS A 33 10.72 9.70 -11.90
C LYS A 33 11.30 8.43 -11.29
N TYR A 34 12.58 8.14 -11.52
CA TYR A 34 13.25 7.01 -10.86
C TYR A 34 13.27 7.16 -9.33
N LEU A 35 13.56 8.35 -8.80
CA LEU A 35 13.49 8.63 -7.36
C LEU A 35 12.09 8.44 -6.79
N SER A 36 11.05 8.85 -7.53
CA SER A 36 9.66 8.59 -7.17
C SER A 36 9.39 7.10 -7.00
N ASP A 37 9.78 6.31 -7.99
CA ASP A 37 9.58 4.87 -8.01
C ASP A 37 10.35 4.19 -6.86
N VAL A 38 11.58 4.63 -6.60
CA VAL A 38 12.36 4.18 -5.43
C VAL A 38 11.66 4.54 -4.12
N GLY A 39 11.07 5.73 -4.00
CA GLY A 39 10.32 6.17 -2.82
C GLY A 39 9.09 5.30 -2.55
N ILE A 40 8.38 4.86 -3.60
CA ILE A 40 7.26 3.90 -3.47
C ILE A 40 7.78 2.57 -2.92
N THR A 41 8.87 2.04 -3.48
CA THR A 41 9.51 0.82 -2.97
C THR A 41 9.98 0.97 -1.53
N GLU A 42 10.54 2.13 -1.17
CA GLU A 42 11.01 2.43 0.19
C GLU A 42 9.85 2.43 1.19
N ALA A 43 8.75 3.13 0.89
CA ALA A 43 7.56 3.19 1.73
C ALA A 43 6.98 1.78 1.98
N VAL A 44 6.90 0.95 0.93
CA VAL A 44 6.50 -0.45 1.03
C VAL A 44 7.48 -1.26 1.89
N SER A 45 8.78 -1.04 1.70
CA SER A 45 9.85 -1.75 2.43
C SER A 45 9.87 -1.42 3.93
N LEU A 46 9.33 -0.27 4.33
CA LEU A 46 9.24 0.15 5.72
C LEU A 46 8.03 -0.44 6.44
N LEU A 47 6.86 -0.49 5.78
CA LEU A 47 5.61 -0.94 6.41
C LEU A 47 5.49 -2.46 6.48
N PHE A 48 5.88 -3.18 5.42
CA PHE A 48 5.68 -4.64 5.34
C PHE A 48 6.40 -5.42 6.43
N PRO A 49 7.68 -5.16 6.76
CA PRO A 49 8.38 -5.85 7.83
C PRO A 49 7.69 -5.72 9.20
N VAL A 50 7.06 -4.58 9.48
CA VAL A 50 6.30 -4.39 10.73
C VAL A 50 5.13 -5.37 10.81
N PHE A 51 4.39 -5.56 9.71
CA PHE A 51 3.33 -6.56 9.62
C PHE A 51 3.84 -7.99 9.73
N PHE A 52 4.93 -8.32 9.03
CA PHE A 52 5.54 -9.65 9.14
C PHE A 52 6.01 -9.93 10.57
N LEU A 53 6.66 -8.97 11.24
CA LEU A 53 7.09 -9.11 12.63
C LEU A 53 5.89 -9.32 13.57
N MET A 54 4.84 -8.50 13.44
CA MET A 54 3.61 -8.64 14.23
C MET A 54 2.99 -10.03 14.04
N VAL A 55 2.93 -10.52 12.80
CA VAL A 55 2.42 -11.85 12.48
C VAL A 55 3.32 -12.95 13.03
N THR A 56 4.64 -12.83 12.88
CA THR A 56 5.61 -13.78 13.44
C THR A 56 5.42 -13.91 14.95
N VAL A 57 5.29 -12.79 15.66
CA VAL A 57 4.98 -12.76 17.10
C VAL A 57 3.67 -13.51 17.42
N LEU A 58 2.61 -13.27 16.66
CA LEU A 58 1.32 -13.92 16.88
C LEU A 58 1.36 -15.43 16.63
N VAL A 59 1.97 -15.86 15.52
CA VAL A 59 2.07 -17.28 15.14
C VAL A 59 2.98 -18.04 16.10
N THR A 60 4.11 -17.43 16.50
CA THR A 60 5.01 -18.03 17.48
C THR A 60 4.33 -18.15 18.84
N MET A 61 3.61 -17.13 19.30
CA MET A 61 2.81 -17.20 20.52
C MET A 61 1.78 -18.34 20.46
N ALA A 62 1.00 -18.42 19.39
CA ALA A 62 -0.04 -19.44 19.22
C ALA A 62 0.55 -20.86 19.20
N SER A 63 1.64 -21.05 18.44
CA SER A 63 2.34 -22.33 18.31
C SER A 63 2.96 -22.76 19.64
N MET A 64 3.62 -21.84 20.34
CA MET A 64 4.32 -22.16 21.57
C MET A 64 3.36 -22.48 22.71
N MET A 65 2.25 -21.75 22.81
CA MET A 65 1.18 -22.08 23.73
C MET A 65 0.63 -23.48 23.49
N ARG A 66 0.43 -23.86 22.22
CA ARG A 66 -0.02 -25.21 21.88
C ARG A 66 0.99 -26.27 22.31
N ILE A 67 2.27 -26.10 21.98
CA ILE A 67 3.32 -27.06 22.34
C ILE A 67 3.39 -27.26 23.87
N VAL A 68 3.28 -26.17 24.62
CA VAL A 68 3.29 -26.22 26.10
C VAL A 68 2.03 -26.91 26.65
N GLU A 69 0.86 -26.66 26.05
CA GLU A 69 -0.39 -27.34 26.42
C GLU A 69 -0.34 -28.85 26.09
N ASP A 70 0.19 -29.24 24.94
CA ASP A 70 0.36 -30.63 24.53
C ASP A 70 1.36 -31.38 25.43
N GLN A 71 2.40 -30.68 25.91
CA GLN A 71 3.44 -31.24 26.78
C GLN A 71 3.17 -31.03 28.29
N ARG A 72 1.96 -30.62 28.67
CA ARG A 72 1.64 -30.22 30.06
C ARG A 72 1.90 -31.32 31.08
N ASN A 73 1.55 -32.58 30.76
CA ASN A 73 1.84 -33.73 31.62
C ASN A 73 3.35 -33.94 31.81
N GLN A 74 4.13 -33.81 30.73
CA GLN A 74 5.60 -33.95 30.78
C GLN A 74 6.23 -32.86 31.66
N ILE A 75 5.74 -31.61 31.55
CA ILE A 75 6.16 -30.50 32.41
C ILE A 75 5.82 -30.80 33.88
N GLY A 76 4.62 -31.33 34.14
CA GLY A 76 4.18 -31.74 35.48
C GLY A 76 5.11 -32.80 36.09
N THR A 77 5.43 -33.86 35.34
CA THR A 77 6.33 -34.94 35.77
C THR A 77 7.74 -34.44 36.04
N LEU A 78 8.29 -33.58 35.17
CA LEU A 78 9.62 -33.01 35.38
C LEU A 78 9.66 -32.14 36.65
N ARG A 79 8.61 -31.35 36.91
CA ARG A 79 8.55 -30.56 38.15
C ARG A 79 8.38 -31.42 39.39
N SER A 80 7.62 -32.51 39.33
CA SER A 80 7.52 -33.44 40.47
C SER A 80 8.84 -34.16 40.75
N LEU A 81 9.67 -34.38 39.73
CA LEU A 81 11.02 -34.92 39.86
C LEU A 81 12.06 -33.87 40.35
N GLY A 82 11.64 -32.64 40.64
CA GLY A 82 12.51 -31.59 41.19
C GLY A 82 13.27 -30.75 40.15
N PHE A 83 12.93 -30.85 38.86
CA PHE A 83 13.54 -29.97 37.86
C PHE A 83 13.07 -28.51 38.04
N GLY A 84 14.03 -27.59 38.11
CA GLY A 84 13.74 -26.16 38.21
C GLY A 84 13.10 -25.58 36.95
N ASN A 85 12.26 -24.55 37.12
CA ASN A 85 11.52 -23.90 36.04
C ASN A 85 12.42 -23.40 34.90
N LEU A 86 13.65 -22.95 35.19
CA LEU A 86 14.62 -22.51 34.19
C LEU A 86 15.10 -23.63 33.27
N LYS A 87 15.29 -24.85 33.79
CA LYS A 87 15.69 -26.02 32.98
C LYS A 87 14.57 -26.48 32.04
N ILE A 88 13.32 -26.33 32.47
CA ILE A 88 12.17 -26.64 31.62
C ILE A 88 12.01 -25.56 30.55
N LEU A 89 12.15 -24.29 30.93
CA LEU A 89 12.08 -23.15 30.01
C LEU A 89 13.18 -23.21 28.93
N SER A 90 14.40 -23.62 29.28
CA SER A 90 15.52 -23.65 28.32
C SER A 90 15.27 -24.58 27.13
N LYS A 91 14.59 -25.72 27.33
CA LYS A 91 14.17 -26.62 26.23
C LYS A 91 13.38 -25.85 25.16
N TYR A 92 12.44 -25.01 25.59
CA TYR A 92 11.58 -24.23 24.72
C TYR A 92 12.32 -23.06 24.06
N ILE A 93 13.22 -22.40 24.80
CA ILE A 93 14.09 -21.36 24.25
C ILE A 93 15.01 -21.92 23.16
N ILE A 94 15.66 -23.06 23.41
CA ILE A 94 16.54 -23.72 22.42
C ILE A 94 15.77 -24.07 21.16
N TYR A 95 14.56 -24.63 21.30
CA TYR A 95 13.69 -24.90 20.17
C TYR A 95 13.39 -23.62 19.35
N SER A 96 13.03 -22.54 20.04
CA SER A 96 12.74 -21.26 19.39
C SER A 96 13.96 -20.67 18.69
N LEU A 97 15.15 -20.74 19.31
CA LEU A 97 16.41 -20.24 18.76
C LEU A 97 16.82 -20.99 17.50
N ILE A 98 16.75 -22.33 17.51
CA ILE A 98 17.10 -23.15 16.34
C ILE A 98 16.12 -22.86 15.21
N SER A 99 14.83 -22.82 15.51
CA SER A 99 13.79 -22.55 14.50
C SER A 99 13.91 -21.15 13.90
N SER A 100 14.09 -20.11 14.73
CA SER A 100 14.27 -18.74 14.24
C SER A 100 15.61 -18.57 13.54
N GLY A 101 16.69 -19.21 14.01
CA GLY A 101 18.00 -19.13 13.39
C GLY A 101 18.02 -19.72 11.98
N LEU A 102 17.48 -20.94 11.81
CA LEU A 102 17.35 -21.55 10.49
C LEU A 102 16.45 -20.73 9.56
N GLY A 103 15.32 -20.25 10.08
CA GLY A 103 14.40 -19.39 9.33
C GLY A 103 15.07 -18.09 8.85
N THR A 104 15.86 -17.45 9.70
CA THR A 104 16.62 -16.24 9.36
C THR A 104 17.70 -16.53 8.32
N ILE A 105 18.45 -17.64 8.42
CA ILE A 105 19.47 -18.00 7.43
C ILE A 105 18.84 -18.23 6.04
N ILE A 106 17.76 -19.02 5.98
CA ILE A 106 17.03 -19.28 4.73
C ILE A 106 16.41 -17.98 4.19
N GLY A 107 15.84 -17.17 5.08
CA GLY A 107 15.20 -15.90 4.74
C GLY A 107 16.17 -14.87 4.18
N ILE A 108 17.36 -14.74 4.76
CA ILE A 108 18.42 -13.86 4.24
C ILE A 108 18.90 -14.38 2.88
N GLY A 109 19.22 -15.67 2.79
CA GLY A 109 19.73 -16.27 1.55
C GLY A 109 18.76 -16.10 0.38
N GLY A 110 17.47 -16.38 0.61
CA GLY A 110 16.42 -16.18 -0.38
C GLY A 110 16.09 -14.71 -0.62
N GLY A 111 15.86 -13.94 0.44
CA GLY A 111 15.38 -12.56 0.37
C GLY A 111 16.36 -11.62 -0.33
N VAL A 112 17.64 -11.70 0.01
CA VAL A 112 18.70 -10.87 -0.59
C VAL A 112 18.89 -11.18 -2.08
N TYR A 113 18.65 -12.42 -2.49
CA TYR A 113 18.82 -12.83 -3.88
C TYR A 113 17.57 -12.54 -4.74
N PHE A 114 16.39 -12.92 -4.25
CA PHE A 114 15.15 -12.87 -5.04
C PHE A 114 14.53 -11.48 -5.09
N ILE A 115 14.39 -10.79 -3.94
CA ILE A 115 13.62 -9.53 -3.88
C ILE A 115 14.29 -8.43 -4.72
N PRO A 116 15.59 -8.13 -4.53
CA PRO A 116 16.25 -7.10 -5.34
C PRO A 116 16.31 -7.45 -6.82
N ARG A 117 16.44 -8.73 -7.17
CA ARG A 117 16.47 -9.17 -8.58
C ARG A 117 15.12 -8.99 -9.27
N ILE A 118 14.02 -9.31 -8.59
CA ILE A 118 12.67 -9.09 -9.12
C ILE A 118 12.44 -7.59 -9.31
N ILE A 119 12.75 -6.77 -8.30
CA ILE A 119 12.59 -5.30 -8.39
C ILE A 119 13.47 -4.71 -9.49
N TYR A 120 14.74 -5.13 -9.57
CA TYR A 120 15.66 -4.65 -10.59
C TYR A 120 15.20 -5.03 -12.00
N ASN A 121 14.77 -6.28 -12.22
CA ASN A 121 14.28 -6.70 -13.53
C ASN A 121 13.08 -5.85 -13.98
N VAL A 122 12.16 -5.56 -13.04
CA VAL A 122 11.02 -4.68 -13.30
C VAL A 122 11.51 -3.29 -13.69
N TYR A 123 12.42 -2.67 -12.93
CA TYR A 123 12.92 -1.34 -13.27
C TYR A 123 13.76 -1.31 -14.54
N SER A 124 14.51 -2.36 -14.86
CA SER A 124 15.31 -2.43 -16.08
C SER A 124 14.48 -2.47 -17.37
N THR A 125 13.17 -2.76 -17.28
CA THR A 125 12.26 -2.63 -18.43
C THR A 125 11.86 -1.19 -18.73
N VAL A 126 11.98 -0.30 -17.74
CA VAL A 126 11.57 1.11 -17.82
C VAL A 126 12.79 2.04 -17.90
N TYR A 127 13.88 1.67 -17.23
CA TYR A 127 15.09 2.46 -17.08
C TYR A 127 16.31 1.71 -17.63
N ASN A 128 17.20 2.45 -18.29
CA ASN A 128 18.52 1.94 -18.64
C ASN A 128 19.42 1.93 -17.39
N LEU A 129 19.44 0.79 -16.69
CA LEU A 129 20.19 0.61 -15.46
C LEU A 129 21.55 -0.09 -15.72
N PRO A 130 22.60 0.26 -14.95
CA PRO A 130 23.89 -0.44 -15.00
C PRO A 130 23.74 -1.87 -14.50
N SER A 131 24.64 -2.77 -14.92
CA SER A 131 24.55 -4.20 -14.58
C SER A 131 24.23 -4.46 -13.11
N PHE A 132 23.22 -5.32 -12.89
CA PHE A 132 22.74 -5.64 -11.56
C PHE A 132 23.86 -6.23 -10.69
N SER A 133 24.14 -5.57 -9.57
CA SER A 133 25.06 -6.06 -8.56
C SER A 133 24.36 -6.10 -7.21
N ILE A 134 24.47 -7.25 -6.53
CA ILE A 134 23.92 -7.42 -5.18
C ILE A 134 24.94 -6.87 -4.19
N GLN A 135 24.63 -5.73 -3.57
CA GLN A 135 25.40 -5.21 -2.44
C GLN A 135 24.85 -5.79 -1.13
N TYR A 136 25.70 -6.52 -0.39
CA TYR A 136 25.29 -7.10 0.89
C TYR A 136 25.63 -6.17 2.05
N TYR A 137 24.61 -5.64 2.71
CA TYR A 137 24.79 -4.81 3.91
C TYR A 137 24.77 -5.65 5.19
N PHE A 138 25.93 -6.25 5.53
CA PHE A 138 26.06 -7.16 6.67
C PHE A 138 25.59 -6.55 8.00
N ASN A 139 25.88 -5.27 8.24
CA ASN A 139 25.53 -4.58 9.49
C ASN A 139 24.00 -4.53 9.70
N TYR A 140 23.25 -4.04 8.72
CA TYR A 140 21.79 -3.93 8.82
C TYR A 140 21.12 -5.30 8.92
N THR A 141 21.53 -6.24 8.08
CA THR A 141 20.98 -7.61 8.08
C THR A 141 21.21 -8.30 9.43
N SER A 142 22.39 -8.14 10.03
CA SER A 142 22.71 -8.74 11.33
C SER A 142 21.87 -8.15 12.47
N ILE A 143 21.70 -6.82 12.51
CA ILE A 143 20.89 -6.15 13.54
C ILE A 143 19.43 -6.61 13.46
N ILE A 144 18.84 -6.60 12.25
CA ILE A 144 17.45 -7.03 12.03
C ILE A 144 17.28 -8.51 12.42
N SER A 145 18.25 -9.36 12.07
CA SER A 145 18.25 -10.77 12.43
C SER A 145 18.22 -10.99 13.94
N VAL A 146 19.06 -10.26 14.69
CA VAL A 146 19.11 -10.33 16.15
C VAL A 146 17.79 -9.85 16.75
N ILE A 147 17.22 -8.75 16.26
CA ILE A 147 15.92 -8.23 16.73
C ILE A 147 14.81 -9.26 16.48
N MET A 148 14.78 -9.88 15.30
CA MET A 148 13.78 -10.89 14.96
C MET A 148 13.90 -12.13 15.85
N ILE A 149 15.11 -12.66 16.02
CA ILE A 149 15.35 -13.82 16.90
C ILE A 149 15.00 -13.47 18.35
N ALA A 150 15.42 -12.31 18.83
CA ALA A 150 15.09 -11.84 20.17
C ALA A 150 13.57 -11.73 20.37
N SER A 151 12.83 -11.20 19.39
CA SER A 151 11.37 -11.10 19.47
C SER A 151 10.70 -12.48 19.63
N VAL A 152 11.13 -13.48 18.86
CA VAL A 152 10.62 -14.85 18.94
C VAL A 152 10.95 -15.50 20.29
N VAL A 153 12.16 -15.31 20.78
CA VAL A 153 12.60 -15.81 22.10
C VAL A 153 11.81 -15.14 23.22
N THR A 154 11.63 -13.81 23.18
CA THR A 154 10.84 -13.07 24.17
C THR A 154 9.40 -13.57 24.20
N VAL A 155 8.76 -13.75 23.04
CA VAL A 155 7.39 -14.28 22.94
C VAL A 155 7.31 -15.70 23.48
N THR A 156 8.33 -16.52 23.21
CA THR A 156 8.44 -17.89 23.74
C THR A 156 8.50 -17.88 25.27
N ILE A 157 9.34 -17.03 25.85
CA ILE A 157 9.46 -16.88 27.30
C ILE A 157 8.12 -16.47 27.91
N LEU A 158 7.48 -15.44 27.38
CA LEU A 158 6.19 -14.95 27.86
C LEU A 158 5.09 -16.04 27.77
N SER A 159 5.09 -16.82 26.69
CA SER A 159 4.12 -17.89 26.46
C SER A 159 4.27 -19.05 27.44
N VAL A 160 5.52 -19.47 27.73
CA VAL A 160 5.83 -20.60 28.62
C VAL A 160 5.73 -20.19 30.09
N TYR A 161 6.18 -18.98 30.44
CA TYR A 161 6.28 -18.49 31.81
C TYR A 161 4.94 -18.53 32.56
N ASN A 162 3.85 -18.18 31.88
CA ASN A 162 2.51 -18.23 32.46
C ASN A 162 2.07 -19.66 32.85
N HIS A 163 2.52 -20.68 32.11
CA HIS A 163 2.22 -22.09 32.43
C HIS A 163 3.13 -22.65 33.51
N LEU A 164 4.37 -22.16 33.63
CA LEU A 164 5.30 -22.55 34.70
C LEU A 164 4.88 -22.05 36.09
N LYS A 165 3.94 -21.10 36.18
CA LYS A 165 3.35 -20.65 37.46
C LYS A 165 2.31 -21.60 38.04
N GLU A 166 1.71 -22.49 37.23
CA GLU A 166 0.70 -23.46 37.70
C GLU A 166 1.32 -24.46 38.70
N LYS A 167 0.54 -25.06 39.61
CA LYS A 167 1.10 -26.07 40.54
C LYS A 167 1.36 -27.41 39.81
N PRO A 168 2.39 -28.20 40.18
CA PRO A 168 2.67 -29.50 39.55
C PRO A 168 1.47 -30.46 39.55
N THR A 169 0.70 -30.47 40.63
CA THR A 169 -0.52 -31.28 40.77
C THR A 169 -1.65 -30.83 39.83
N GLU A 170 -1.70 -29.56 39.45
CA GLU A 170 -2.66 -29.04 38.47
C GLU A 170 -2.22 -29.38 37.04
N LEU A 171 -0.90 -29.41 36.78
CA LEU A 171 -0.32 -29.74 35.48
C LEU A 171 -0.57 -31.21 35.10
N LEU A 172 -0.56 -32.12 36.08
CA LEU A 172 -0.82 -33.56 35.90
C LEU A 172 -2.32 -33.89 35.73
N ARG A 173 -3.22 -32.95 36.03
CA ARG A 173 -4.66 -33.15 35.86
C ARG A 173 -5.11 -32.61 34.50
N PRO A 174 -6.10 -33.26 33.83
CA PRO A 174 -6.70 -32.71 32.63
C PRO A 174 -7.24 -31.31 32.90
N LYS A 175 -6.95 -30.36 32.01
CA LYS A 175 -7.41 -28.97 32.15
C LYS A 175 -8.94 -28.92 32.11
N VAL A 176 -9.54 -28.49 33.23
CA VAL A 176 -11.00 -28.38 33.34
C VAL A 176 -11.50 -27.40 32.27
N PRO A 177 -12.50 -27.78 31.45
CA PRO A 177 -12.96 -26.91 30.39
C PRO A 177 -13.59 -25.66 31.02
N LYS A 178 -13.11 -24.45 30.67
CA LYS A 178 -13.49 -23.18 31.30
C LYS A 178 -15.01 -23.05 31.41
N SER A 179 -15.57 -22.63 32.53
CA SER A 179 -17.02 -22.46 32.67
C SER A 179 -17.58 -21.43 31.66
N GLY A 180 -18.68 -21.76 30.99
CA GLY A 180 -19.33 -20.86 30.04
C GLY A 180 -19.95 -19.66 30.77
N LYS A 181 -19.58 -18.44 30.38
CA LYS A 181 -20.20 -17.19 30.89
C LYS A 181 -21.24 -16.66 29.89
N LYS A 182 -22.20 -15.86 30.37
CA LYS A 182 -23.15 -15.13 29.51
C LYS A 182 -22.39 -14.27 28.48
N ILE A 183 -22.86 -14.27 27.23
CA ILE A 183 -22.23 -13.54 26.11
C ILE A 183 -22.92 -12.18 25.92
N PHE A 184 -22.20 -11.18 25.40
CA PHE A 184 -22.79 -9.91 24.97
C PHE A 184 -23.92 -10.07 23.93
N ILE A 185 -23.84 -11.05 23.03
CA ILE A 185 -24.89 -11.29 22.02
C ILE A 185 -26.21 -11.75 22.68
N GLU A 186 -26.17 -12.37 23.87
CA GLU A 186 -27.38 -12.72 24.62
C GLU A 186 -28.14 -11.48 25.11
N LYS A 187 -27.48 -10.31 25.18
CA LYS A 187 -28.09 -9.03 25.54
C LYS A 187 -28.82 -8.35 24.37
N ILE A 188 -28.70 -8.85 23.14
CA ILE A 188 -29.40 -8.33 21.96
C ILE A 188 -30.55 -9.30 21.60
N PRO A 189 -31.74 -9.14 22.21
CA PRO A 189 -32.81 -10.16 22.15
C PRO A 189 -33.35 -10.39 20.74
N PHE A 190 -33.29 -9.39 19.86
CA PHE A 190 -33.75 -9.51 18.47
C PHE A 190 -32.96 -10.57 17.67
N ILE A 191 -31.64 -10.55 17.80
CA ILE A 191 -30.74 -11.49 17.12
C ILE A 191 -30.77 -12.84 17.84
N TRP A 192 -30.71 -12.84 19.18
CA TRP A 192 -30.60 -14.08 19.96
C TRP A 192 -31.86 -14.95 19.89
N LYS A 193 -33.07 -14.37 19.87
CA LYS A 193 -34.31 -15.15 19.78
C LYS A 193 -34.45 -15.88 18.44
N ARG A 194 -33.97 -15.29 17.33
CA ARG A 194 -34.06 -15.87 15.97
C ARG A 194 -33.03 -16.96 15.67
N LEU A 195 -31.98 -17.12 16.48
CA LEU A 195 -30.94 -18.14 16.25
C LEU A 195 -31.39 -19.54 16.70
N LYS A 196 -31.23 -20.54 15.82
CA LYS A 196 -31.40 -21.97 16.16
C LYS A 196 -30.40 -22.40 17.24
N PHE A 197 -30.75 -23.41 18.04
CA PHE A 197 -29.93 -23.92 19.15
C PHE A 197 -28.49 -24.24 18.74
N LYS A 198 -28.31 -24.83 17.54
CA LYS A 198 -26.99 -25.12 16.95
C LYS A 198 -26.07 -23.89 16.93
N TYR A 199 -26.56 -22.73 16.48
CA TYR A 199 -25.77 -21.50 16.40
C TYR A 199 -25.60 -20.84 17.77
N LYS A 200 -26.60 -20.91 18.66
CA LYS A 200 -26.47 -20.44 20.06
C LYS A 200 -25.34 -21.15 20.78
N SER A 201 -25.25 -22.47 20.60
CA SER A 201 -24.16 -23.28 21.14
C SER A 201 -22.81 -22.87 20.54
N THR A 202 -22.73 -22.70 19.22
CA THR A 202 -21.50 -22.22 18.54
C THR A 202 -21.04 -20.87 19.08
N PHE A 203 -21.91 -19.87 19.18
CA PHE A 203 -21.53 -18.56 19.73
C PHE A 203 -21.06 -18.65 21.18
N ARG A 204 -21.72 -19.44 22.04
CA ARG A 204 -21.25 -19.69 23.41
C ARG A 204 -19.85 -20.29 23.42
N ASN A 205 -19.56 -21.19 22.51
CA ASN A 205 -18.25 -21.83 22.42
C ASN A 205 -17.15 -20.86 21.96
N ILE A 206 -17.43 -20.03 20.94
CA ILE A 206 -16.50 -18.99 20.45
C ILE A 206 -16.05 -18.09 21.61
N PHE A 207 -17.03 -17.55 22.36
CA PHE A 207 -16.73 -16.62 23.45
C PHE A 207 -16.23 -17.30 24.73
N ARG A 208 -16.36 -18.63 24.85
CA ARG A 208 -15.72 -19.43 25.90
C ARG A 208 -14.20 -19.42 25.74
N TYR A 209 -13.72 -19.48 24.50
CA TYR A 209 -12.29 -19.53 24.15
C TYR A 209 -11.77 -18.21 23.58
N LYS A 210 -11.96 -17.10 24.34
CA LYS A 210 -11.59 -15.73 23.92
C LYS A 210 -10.17 -15.58 23.36
N ARG A 211 -9.18 -16.29 23.91
CA ARG A 211 -7.79 -16.24 23.43
C ARG A 211 -7.70 -16.69 21.96
N ASN A 212 -8.30 -17.83 21.65
CA ASN A 212 -8.27 -18.40 20.30
C ASN A 212 -9.06 -17.49 19.35
N LEU A 213 -10.22 -16.97 19.80
CA LEU A 213 -10.97 -15.96 19.07
C LEU A 213 -10.11 -14.75 18.67
N PHE A 214 -9.37 -14.15 19.61
CA PHE A 214 -8.51 -12.99 19.32
C PHE A 214 -7.34 -13.34 18.38
N LEU A 215 -6.67 -14.47 18.59
CA LEU A 215 -5.57 -14.91 17.73
C LEU A 215 -6.05 -15.16 16.29
N THR A 216 -7.22 -15.80 16.14
CA THR A 216 -7.81 -16.05 14.82
C THR A 216 -8.30 -14.76 14.16
N LEU A 217 -8.94 -13.87 14.92
CA LEU A 217 -9.36 -12.56 14.43
C LEU A 217 -8.18 -11.75 13.90
N ILE A 218 -7.12 -11.58 14.70
CA ILE A 218 -5.98 -10.75 14.30
C ILE A 218 -5.19 -11.40 13.17
N GLY A 219 -5.01 -12.73 13.19
CA GLY A 219 -4.29 -13.45 12.13
C GLY A 219 -4.95 -13.31 10.76
N ILE A 220 -6.25 -13.61 10.68
CA ILE A 220 -7.02 -13.53 9.43
C ILE A 220 -7.26 -12.07 9.03
N ALA A 221 -7.58 -11.19 9.98
CA ALA A 221 -7.77 -9.77 9.67
C ALA A 221 -6.47 -9.13 9.17
N GLY A 222 -5.32 -9.50 9.73
CA GLY A 222 -4.01 -9.00 9.30
C GLY A 222 -3.64 -9.44 7.89
N SER A 223 -3.82 -10.72 7.55
CA SER A 223 -3.51 -11.22 6.20
C SER A 223 -4.47 -10.66 5.14
N THR A 224 -5.76 -10.54 5.46
CA THR A 224 -6.74 -9.90 4.58
C THR A 224 -6.53 -8.39 4.43
N ALA A 225 -6.10 -7.70 5.49
CA ALA A 225 -5.73 -6.29 5.43
C ALA A 225 -4.53 -6.06 4.49
N LEU A 226 -3.51 -6.92 4.59
CA LEU A 226 -2.32 -6.84 3.73
C LEU A 226 -2.67 -7.10 2.26
N LEU A 227 -3.55 -8.08 2.01
CA LEU A 227 -4.03 -8.42 0.67
C LEU A 227 -4.85 -7.28 0.04
N LEU A 228 -5.77 -6.67 0.79
CA LEU A 228 -6.53 -5.51 0.33
C LEU A 228 -5.64 -4.31 0.09
N ALA A 229 -4.66 -4.05 0.96
CA ALA A 229 -3.75 -2.94 0.80
C ALA A 229 -2.87 -3.10 -0.45
N GLY A 230 -2.42 -4.31 -0.76
CA GLY A 230 -1.75 -4.62 -2.02
C GLY A 230 -2.60 -4.23 -3.23
N PHE A 231 -3.84 -4.71 -3.31
CA PHE A 231 -4.75 -4.31 -4.39
C PHE A 231 -5.08 -2.81 -4.38
N GLY A 232 -5.22 -2.20 -3.21
CA GLY A 232 -5.50 -0.77 -3.06
C GLY A 232 -4.38 0.11 -3.60
N VAL A 233 -3.11 -0.24 -3.36
CA VAL A 233 -1.96 0.46 -3.94
C VAL A 233 -1.99 0.34 -5.47
N LYS A 234 -2.32 -0.85 -6.01
CA LYS A 234 -2.50 -1.01 -7.47
C LYS A 234 -3.57 -0.09 -8.03
N ASP A 235 -4.73 -0.08 -7.39
CA ASP A 235 -5.83 0.76 -7.81
C ASP A 235 -5.47 2.25 -7.75
N SER A 236 -4.68 2.65 -6.76
CA SER A 236 -4.24 4.03 -6.58
C SER A 236 -3.35 4.51 -7.72
N VAL A 237 -2.47 3.63 -8.20
CA VAL A 237 -1.63 3.88 -9.38
C VAL A 237 -2.53 3.91 -10.62
N ASP A 238 -3.30 2.86 -10.91
CA ASP A 238 -4.16 2.81 -12.10
C ASP A 238 -5.13 4.01 -12.20
N LEU A 239 -5.72 4.43 -11.08
CA LEU A 239 -6.65 5.55 -11.03
C LEU A 239 -5.94 6.90 -11.20
N ALA A 240 -4.70 7.07 -10.75
CA ALA A 240 -3.96 8.32 -10.94
C ALA A 240 -3.76 8.62 -12.44
N GLY A 241 -3.35 7.61 -13.22
CA GLY A 241 -3.24 7.73 -14.68
C GLY A 241 -4.57 8.05 -15.35
N LYS A 242 -5.61 7.29 -15.01
CA LYS A 242 -6.96 7.54 -15.53
C LYS A 242 -7.43 8.95 -15.21
N TYR A 243 -7.30 9.39 -13.96
CA TYR A 243 -7.77 10.71 -13.56
C TYR A 243 -7.00 11.84 -14.24
N GLN A 244 -5.69 11.69 -14.43
CA GLN A 244 -4.89 12.66 -15.17
C GLN A 244 -5.35 12.74 -16.64
N TYR A 245 -5.27 11.64 -17.37
CA TYR A 245 -5.31 11.67 -18.84
C TYR A 245 -6.72 11.53 -19.43
N ASP A 246 -7.66 10.93 -18.71
CA ASP A 246 -9.04 10.76 -19.22
C ASP A 246 -10.00 11.81 -18.65
N ASP A 247 -9.76 12.24 -17.41
CA ASP A 247 -10.72 13.02 -16.64
C ASP A 247 -10.34 14.51 -16.52
N ILE A 248 -9.05 14.84 -16.32
CA ILE A 248 -8.54 16.20 -16.14
C ILE A 248 -8.11 16.82 -17.48
N LEU A 249 -7.30 16.11 -18.27
CA LEU A 249 -6.78 16.62 -19.54
C LEU A 249 -7.74 16.34 -20.70
N SER A 250 -8.41 17.38 -21.19
CA SER A 250 -9.36 17.26 -22.30
C SER A 250 -8.72 17.48 -23.67
N TYR A 251 -7.58 18.18 -23.75
CA TYR A 251 -6.82 18.34 -24.99
C TYR A 251 -6.14 17.05 -25.48
N ASP A 252 -5.83 16.98 -26.77
CA ASP A 252 -5.15 15.84 -27.39
C ASP A 252 -3.67 16.10 -27.65
N LEU A 253 -3.33 17.32 -28.06
CA LEU A 253 -1.97 17.74 -28.36
C LEU A 253 -1.56 18.95 -27.52
N GLU A 254 -0.34 18.90 -27.00
CA GLU A 254 0.40 20.05 -26.49
C GLU A 254 1.53 20.38 -27.46
N VAL A 255 1.49 21.57 -28.04
CA VAL A 255 2.48 22.05 -29.02
C VAL A 255 3.26 23.21 -28.38
N SER A 256 4.56 23.03 -28.16
CA SER A 256 5.44 24.09 -27.67
C SER A 256 5.99 24.90 -28.84
N ILE A 257 5.90 26.23 -28.75
CA ILE A 257 6.33 27.17 -29.78
C ILE A 257 7.32 28.18 -29.20
N ASN A 258 8.26 28.67 -30.02
CA ASN A 258 9.22 29.69 -29.58
C ASN A 258 8.60 31.09 -29.51
N LYS A 259 7.69 31.41 -30.44
CA LYS A 259 6.97 32.69 -30.50
C LYS A 259 5.58 32.46 -31.06
N GLN A 260 4.63 33.27 -30.61
CA GLN A 260 3.26 33.23 -31.12
C GLN A 260 3.25 33.44 -32.64
N THR A 261 2.84 32.39 -33.35
CA THR A 261 2.75 32.33 -34.80
C THR A 261 1.46 31.58 -35.17
N GLU A 262 0.86 31.95 -36.30
CA GLU A 262 -0.28 31.21 -36.84
C GLU A 262 0.21 29.91 -37.47
N ILE A 263 -0.31 28.78 -36.99
CA ILE A 263 0.03 27.45 -37.48
C ILE A 263 -1.15 26.95 -38.30
N SER A 264 -1.00 26.99 -39.62
CA SER A 264 -2.05 26.65 -40.59
C SER A 264 -2.62 25.24 -40.39
N GLU A 265 -1.79 24.31 -39.92
CA GLU A 265 -2.13 22.91 -39.66
C GLU A 265 -3.07 22.73 -38.47
N ILE A 266 -3.10 23.71 -37.54
CA ILE A 266 -3.90 23.67 -36.31
C ILE A 266 -5.14 24.59 -36.41
N ALA A 267 -5.14 25.54 -37.34
CA ALA A 267 -6.17 26.58 -37.47
C ALA A 267 -7.61 26.04 -37.59
N ASN A 268 -7.78 24.81 -38.11
CA ASN A 268 -9.09 24.17 -38.28
C ASN A 268 -9.59 23.41 -37.04
N PHE A 269 -8.79 23.31 -35.98
CA PHE A 269 -9.12 22.60 -34.75
C PHE A 269 -9.48 23.57 -33.62
N ASN A 270 -10.12 23.06 -32.55
CA ASN A 270 -10.32 23.87 -31.36
C ASN A 270 -8.99 23.95 -30.60
N PHE A 271 -8.37 25.13 -30.57
CA PHE A 271 -7.10 25.36 -29.88
C PHE A 271 -7.16 26.58 -28.96
N ILE A 272 -6.22 26.63 -28.02
CA ILE A 272 -6.01 27.76 -27.13
C ILE A 272 -4.51 28.00 -26.91
N TYR A 273 -4.09 29.26 -26.99
CA TYR A 273 -2.72 29.66 -26.66
C TYR A 273 -2.50 29.70 -25.14
N VAL A 274 -1.36 29.18 -24.70
CA VAL A 274 -0.98 29.00 -23.30
C VAL A 274 0.41 29.60 -23.05
N PHE A 275 0.49 30.47 -22.05
CA PHE A 275 1.70 31.03 -21.51
C PHE A 275 2.18 30.10 -20.40
N SER A 276 3.38 29.57 -20.53
CA SER A 276 3.98 28.62 -19.59
C SER A 276 5.36 29.10 -19.17
N VAL A 277 5.55 29.42 -17.90
CA VAL A 277 6.86 29.82 -17.36
C VAL A 277 7.14 29.10 -16.05
N THR A 278 8.40 28.73 -15.82
CA THR A 278 8.81 28.20 -14.52
C THR A 278 8.95 29.37 -13.54
N ALA A 279 8.15 29.36 -12.50
CA ALA A 279 8.24 30.31 -11.40
C ALA A 279 8.92 29.67 -10.19
N GLN A 280 9.54 30.51 -9.36
CA GLN A 280 10.17 30.09 -8.12
C GLN A 280 9.35 30.57 -6.93
N LEU A 281 9.02 29.67 -6.00
CA LEU A 281 8.37 30.05 -4.75
C LEU A 281 9.38 30.77 -3.85
N GLN A 282 9.03 31.99 -3.43
CA GLN A 282 9.85 32.80 -2.54
C GLN A 282 9.65 32.33 -1.08
N ASN A 283 10.20 31.15 -0.77
CA ASN A 283 10.24 30.57 0.58
C ASN A 283 11.63 29.94 0.84
N LYS A 284 11.91 29.54 2.08
CA LYS A 284 13.22 29.00 2.51
C LYS A 284 13.78 27.88 1.62
N ASN A 285 12.93 27.11 0.95
CA ASN A 285 13.32 25.94 0.14
C ASN A 285 13.49 26.20 -1.36
N LYS A 286 13.14 27.39 -1.88
CA LYS A 286 13.32 27.78 -3.29
C LYS A 286 12.79 26.73 -4.30
N ASP A 287 11.59 26.21 -4.06
CA ASP A 287 10.98 25.20 -4.93
C ASP A 287 10.41 25.84 -6.22
N PHE A 288 10.41 25.08 -7.32
CA PHE A 288 9.94 25.54 -8.63
C PHE A 288 8.53 25.02 -8.92
N ILE A 289 7.74 25.83 -9.64
CA ILE A 289 6.40 25.48 -10.08
C ILE A 289 6.14 26.05 -11.47
N THR A 290 5.41 25.33 -12.33
CA THR A 290 5.05 25.84 -13.66
C THR A 290 3.82 26.73 -13.56
N VAL A 291 3.95 28.00 -13.94
CA VAL A 291 2.83 28.93 -14.06
C VAL A 291 2.23 28.79 -15.46
N LEU A 292 0.92 28.60 -15.52
CA LEU A 292 0.13 28.49 -16.74
C LEU A 292 -0.94 29.59 -16.77
N SER A 293 -0.98 30.36 -17.86
CA SER A 293 -2.03 31.35 -18.14
C SER A 293 -2.49 31.18 -19.58
N PHE A 294 -3.74 31.51 -19.87
CA PHE A 294 -4.38 31.20 -21.16
C PHE A 294 -4.75 32.49 -21.87
N GLU A 295 -4.91 32.45 -23.20
CA GLU A 295 -5.33 33.64 -23.96
C GLU A 295 -6.73 34.12 -23.56
N ASP A 296 -7.61 33.19 -23.21
CA ASP A 296 -8.97 33.39 -22.76
C ASP A 296 -9.23 32.53 -21.53
N SER A 297 -9.36 33.20 -20.38
CA SER A 297 -9.66 32.58 -19.08
C SER A 297 -10.99 31.83 -19.07
N SER A 298 -11.90 32.07 -20.02
CA SER A 298 -13.22 31.42 -20.07
C SER A 298 -13.17 30.08 -20.80
N ARG A 299 -12.40 30.00 -21.89
CA ARG A 299 -12.30 28.80 -22.77
C ARG A 299 -11.44 27.69 -22.18
N ILE A 300 -10.59 27.98 -21.20
CA ILE A 300 -9.74 27.00 -20.51
C ILE A 300 -10.52 25.77 -20.00
N ASN A 301 -11.78 25.95 -19.56
CA ASN A 301 -12.62 24.87 -19.03
C ASN A 301 -12.95 23.79 -20.09
N GLU A 302 -12.78 24.10 -21.38
CA GLU A 302 -12.91 23.13 -22.48
C GLU A 302 -11.68 22.20 -22.59
N PHE A 303 -10.50 22.69 -22.19
CA PHE A 303 -9.21 22.00 -22.34
C PHE A 303 -8.74 21.32 -21.07
N ILE A 304 -9.14 21.85 -19.91
CA ILE A 304 -8.81 21.30 -18.59
C ILE A 304 -10.07 21.28 -17.73
N ASN A 305 -10.38 20.10 -17.20
CA ASN A 305 -11.46 19.93 -16.26
C ASN A 305 -10.94 20.09 -14.83
N PHE A 306 -11.27 21.22 -14.20
CA PHE A 306 -10.86 21.56 -12.85
C PHE A 306 -11.71 20.84 -11.81
N ARG A 307 -11.05 20.06 -10.93
CA ARG A 307 -11.71 19.27 -9.88
C ARG A 307 -11.01 19.45 -8.55
N ASN A 308 -11.78 19.67 -7.50
CA ASN A 308 -11.26 19.80 -6.13
C ASN A 308 -11.07 18.40 -5.50
N LYS A 309 -10.42 18.33 -4.34
CA LYS A 309 -10.16 17.12 -3.53
C LYS A 309 -11.35 16.19 -3.27
N ASN A 310 -12.57 16.71 -3.40
CA ASN A 310 -13.83 15.98 -3.25
C ASN A 310 -14.41 15.52 -4.59
N LYS A 311 -13.63 15.59 -5.68
CA LYS A 311 -14.04 15.34 -7.07
C LYS A 311 -15.22 16.18 -7.55
N LYS A 312 -15.41 17.34 -6.92
CA LYS A 312 -16.39 18.33 -7.38
C LYS A 312 -15.72 19.18 -8.44
N ASN A 313 -16.33 19.25 -9.61
CA ASN A 313 -15.89 20.14 -10.66
C ASN A 313 -16.15 21.59 -10.23
N PHE A 314 -15.25 22.47 -10.62
CA PHE A 314 -15.43 23.91 -10.48
C PHE A 314 -14.91 24.57 -11.75
N GLU A 315 -15.37 25.79 -12.02
CA GLU A 315 -14.98 26.51 -13.24
C GLU A 315 -13.82 27.45 -12.94
N PHE A 316 -12.90 27.52 -13.89
CA PHE A 316 -11.91 28.58 -13.93
C PHE A 316 -12.58 29.89 -14.37
N THR A 317 -12.33 30.95 -13.61
CA THR A 317 -12.87 32.30 -13.83
C THR A 317 -11.74 33.33 -13.94
N LYS A 318 -12.08 34.58 -14.28
CA LYS A 318 -11.13 35.68 -14.46
C LYS A 318 -10.36 36.10 -13.20
N ASP A 319 -10.82 35.67 -12.03
CA ASP A 319 -10.15 35.91 -10.74
C ASP A 319 -9.48 34.64 -10.19
N SER A 320 -9.42 33.56 -10.98
CA SER A 320 -8.96 32.27 -10.51
C SER A 320 -7.43 32.18 -10.44
N VAL A 321 -6.95 31.83 -9.25
CA VAL A 321 -5.59 31.32 -9.02
C VAL A 321 -5.73 29.92 -8.43
N ILE A 322 -5.30 28.92 -9.18
CA ILE A 322 -5.44 27.50 -8.80
C ILE A 322 -4.07 26.90 -8.67
N ILE A 323 -3.83 26.20 -7.57
CA ILE A 323 -2.60 25.43 -7.38
C ILE A 323 -2.89 23.92 -7.38
N THR A 324 -1.92 23.13 -7.82
CA THR A 324 -2.01 21.67 -7.69
C THR A 324 -1.94 21.25 -6.23
N LYS A 325 -2.68 20.19 -5.89
CA LYS A 325 -2.78 19.65 -4.52
C LYS A 325 -1.45 19.22 -3.92
N GLN A 326 -0.53 18.70 -4.73
CA GLN A 326 0.76 18.21 -4.24
C GLN A 326 1.56 19.39 -3.69
N PHE A 327 1.69 20.44 -4.51
CA PHE A 327 2.34 21.68 -4.14
C PHE A 327 1.69 22.32 -2.91
N ALA A 328 0.35 22.35 -2.87
CA ALA A 328 -0.39 22.87 -1.72
C ALA A 328 -0.06 22.09 -0.44
N SER A 329 -0.07 20.76 -0.50
CA SER A 329 0.17 19.88 0.65
C SER A 329 1.61 19.99 1.16
N LYS A 330 2.59 20.00 0.25
CA LYS A 330 4.02 20.14 0.56
C LYS A 330 4.34 21.45 1.28
N HIS A 331 3.65 22.52 0.92
CA HIS A 331 3.84 23.85 1.51
C HIS A 331 2.81 24.21 2.59
N ASN A 332 1.94 23.27 2.99
CA ASN A 332 0.83 23.49 3.93
C ASN A 332 -0.07 24.68 3.56
N LEU A 333 -0.31 24.88 2.27
CA LEU A 333 -1.15 25.95 1.73
C LEU A 333 -2.61 25.52 1.63
N SER A 334 -3.50 26.45 1.94
CA SER A 334 -4.96 26.31 1.87
C SER A 334 -5.58 27.35 0.94
N VAL A 335 -6.86 27.16 0.60
CA VAL A 335 -7.64 28.17 -0.13
C VAL A 335 -7.73 29.44 0.73
N GLY A 336 -7.43 30.59 0.13
CA GLY A 336 -7.36 31.89 0.78
C GLY A 336 -5.94 32.32 1.19
N ASP A 337 -4.98 31.39 1.21
CA ASP A 337 -3.59 31.73 1.53
C ASP A 337 -2.92 32.51 0.39
N LYS A 338 -1.92 33.32 0.75
CA LYS A 338 -1.14 34.09 -0.20
C LYS A 338 0.17 33.41 -0.54
N ILE A 339 0.52 33.39 -1.82
CA ILE A 339 1.78 32.86 -2.34
C ILE A 339 2.58 33.96 -3.02
N LYS A 340 3.90 33.93 -2.85
CA LYS A 340 4.83 34.83 -3.53
C LYS A 340 5.64 34.04 -4.54
N LEU A 341 5.37 34.27 -5.82
CA LEU A 341 6.04 33.63 -6.93
C LEU A 341 6.99 34.63 -7.60
N SER A 342 8.24 34.24 -7.78
CA SER A 342 9.21 34.98 -8.58
C SER A 342 9.14 34.47 -10.02
N ILE A 343 8.68 35.32 -10.94
CA ILE A 343 8.63 35.08 -12.38
C ILE A 343 9.58 36.07 -13.05
N SER A 344 10.59 35.58 -13.78
CA SER A 344 11.54 36.44 -14.52
C SER A 344 12.14 37.59 -13.68
N ASN A 345 12.53 37.30 -12.43
CA ASN A 345 13.04 38.24 -11.41
C ASN A 345 12.03 39.26 -10.83
N GLN A 346 10.75 39.17 -11.18
CA GLN A 346 9.68 39.94 -10.54
C GLN A 346 8.90 39.07 -9.57
N THR A 347 8.60 39.60 -8.38
CA THR A 347 7.83 38.89 -7.35
C THR A 347 6.36 39.28 -7.46
N ILE A 348 5.50 38.29 -7.65
CA ILE A 348 4.05 38.41 -7.73
C ILE A 348 3.43 37.80 -6.48
N GLU A 349 2.54 38.54 -5.82
CA GLU A 349 1.77 38.05 -4.68
C GLU A 349 0.37 37.68 -5.14
N LEU A 350 0.02 36.40 -5.02
CA LEU A 350 -1.26 35.84 -5.49
C LEU A 350 -2.02 35.26 -4.30
N THR A 351 -3.35 35.35 -4.35
CA THR A 351 -4.22 34.69 -3.36
C THR A 351 -4.82 33.44 -3.96
N ILE A 352 -4.64 32.28 -3.30
CA ILE A 352 -5.12 30.99 -3.80
C ILE A 352 -6.65 30.95 -3.72
N THR A 353 -7.31 30.77 -4.86
CA THR A 353 -8.77 30.63 -4.92
C THR A 353 -9.22 29.19 -4.79
N HIS A 354 -8.50 28.25 -5.41
CA HIS A 354 -8.86 26.84 -5.44
C HIS A 354 -7.62 25.94 -5.44
N ILE A 355 -7.81 24.68 -5.03
CA ILE A 355 -6.80 23.64 -5.09
C ILE A 355 -7.34 22.52 -5.97
N GLN A 356 -6.59 22.13 -7.00
CA GLN A 356 -6.98 21.11 -7.96
C GLN A 356 -6.26 19.77 -7.68
N ASP A 357 -6.99 18.66 -7.80
CA ASP A 357 -6.38 17.34 -7.91
C ASP A 357 -5.63 17.25 -9.26
N TYR A 358 -4.32 17.07 -9.22
CA TYR A 358 -3.45 16.91 -10.39
C TYR A 358 -2.37 15.90 -10.00
N TYR A 359 -2.23 14.84 -10.79
CA TYR A 359 -1.51 13.63 -10.36
C TYR A 359 -0.04 13.64 -10.75
N PHE A 360 0.30 14.34 -11.84
CA PHE A 360 1.68 14.43 -12.33
C PHE A 360 2.04 15.87 -12.71
N GLY A 361 3.05 16.42 -12.04
CA GLY A 361 3.53 17.79 -12.19
C GLY A 361 2.93 18.75 -11.17
N ASN A 362 3.58 19.90 -11.02
CA ASN A 362 3.11 21.00 -10.19
C ASN A 362 2.87 22.23 -11.05
N ASN A 363 1.62 22.68 -11.06
CA ASN A 363 1.17 23.81 -11.87
C ASN A 363 0.46 24.86 -10.99
N VAL A 364 0.65 26.13 -11.32
CA VAL A 364 -0.23 27.22 -10.90
C VAL A 364 -0.95 27.73 -12.13
N TYR A 365 -2.27 27.64 -12.13
CA TYR A 365 -3.11 28.25 -13.15
C TYR A 365 -3.50 29.65 -12.68
N ILE A 366 -3.14 30.68 -13.46
CA ILE A 366 -3.42 32.08 -13.15
C ILE A 366 -4.25 32.67 -14.27
N ALA A 367 -5.31 33.39 -13.92
CA ALA A 367 -6.12 34.09 -14.90
C ALA A 367 -5.30 35.21 -15.56
N LYS A 368 -5.48 35.37 -16.88
CA LYS A 368 -4.76 36.37 -17.67
C LYS A 368 -4.93 37.77 -17.09
N GLU A 369 -6.15 38.10 -16.65
CA GLU A 369 -6.52 39.39 -16.08
C GLU A 369 -5.73 39.74 -14.82
N ILE A 370 -5.34 38.73 -14.02
CA ILE A 370 -4.47 38.92 -12.84
C ILE A 370 -3.03 39.07 -13.28
N LEU A 371 -2.56 38.19 -14.16
CA LEU A 371 -1.15 38.14 -14.56
C LEU A 371 -0.74 39.43 -15.31
N GLU A 372 -1.61 39.96 -16.17
CA GLU A 372 -1.37 41.20 -16.90
C GLU A 372 -1.13 42.39 -15.97
N GLN A 373 -1.79 42.47 -14.80
CA GLN A 373 -1.58 43.57 -13.83
C GLN A 373 -0.12 43.66 -13.34
N TYR A 374 0.58 42.53 -13.30
CA TYR A 374 1.97 42.46 -12.85
C TYR A 374 2.97 42.53 -14.01
N VAL A 375 2.60 42.01 -15.19
CA VAL A 375 3.48 41.90 -16.37
C VAL A 375 3.53 43.20 -17.19
N THR A 376 2.50 44.07 -17.13
CA THR A 376 2.47 45.36 -17.86
C THR A 376 3.55 46.38 -17.46
N LEU A 377 4.46 46.06 -16.54
CA LEU A 377 5.51 46.98 -16.09
C LEU A 377 6.80 46.94 -16.94
N ASP A 378 7.08 45.89 -17.73
CA ASP A 378 8.32 45.80 -18.54
C ASP A 378 8.18 45.17 -19.95
N TYR A 379 7.19 44.32 -20.23
CA TYR A 379 7.06 43.62 -21.53
C TYR A 379 5.66 43.79 -22.11
N ASN A 380 5.56 44.44 -23.28
CA ASN A 380 4.32 44.50 -24.05
C ASN A 380 3.93 43.08 -24.49
N THR A 381 2.84 42.57 -23.92
CA THR A 381 2.15 41.29 -24.22
C THR A 381 2.77 40.00 -23.65
N LEU A 382 1.89 39.09 -23.21
CA LEU A 382 2.24 37.73 -22.82
C LEU A 382 2.64 36.92 -24.05
N ASP A 383 3.92 36.58 -24.18
CA ASP A 383 4.40 35.72 -25.26
C ASP A 383 3.98 34.25 -24.99
N TYR A 384 2.87 33.84 -25.59
CA TYR A 384 2.39 32.47 -25.51
C TYR A 384 3.40 31.50 -26.17
N ASN A 385 3.81 30.48 -25.42
CA ASN A 385 4.84 29.52 -25.83
C ASN A 385 4.34 28.07 -25.89
N LYS A 386 3.03 27.86 -25.69
CA LYS A 386 2.36 26.58 -25.85
C LYS A 386 0.99 26.75 -26.51
N ILE A 387 0.50 25.69 -27.14
CA ILE A 387 -0.85 25.58 -27.68
C ILE A 387 -1.43 24.25 -27.24
N TYR A 388 -2.64 24.27 -26.68
CA TYR A 388 -3.42 23.07 -26.46
C TYR A 388 -4.44 22.92 -27.59
N VAL A 389 -4.54 21.72 -28.15
CA VAL A 389 -5.39 21.42 -29.30
C VAL A 389 -6.30 20.23 -28.98
N ILE A 390 -7.59 20.38 -29.24
CA ILE A 390 -8.59 19.32 -29.21
C ILE A 390 -8.87 18.92 -30.66
N THR A 391 -8.77 17.62 -30.94
CA THR A 391 -8.93 17.07 -32.29
C THR A 391 -9.93 15.91 -32.27
N ASN A 392 -10.70 15.78 -33.35
CA ASN A 392 -11.56 14.61 -33.55
C ASN A 392 -10.88 13.53 -34.41
N LEU A 393 -9.55 13.62 -34.53
CA LEU A 393 -8.74 12.73 -35.36
C LEU A 393 -8.53 11.38 -34.68
N THR A 394 -8.33 10.34 -35.48
CA THR A 394 -7.88 9.02 -35.01
C THR A 394 -6.41 9.06 -34.57
N ASN A 395 -5.98 8.12 -33.73
CA ASN A 395 -4.59 8.09 -33.21
C ASN A 395 -3.54 8.09 -34.34
N GLN A 396 -3.80 7.36 -35.44
CA GLN A 396 -2.91 7.34 -36.61
C GLN A 396 -2.83 8.70 -37.31
N GLU A 397 -3.96 9.42 -37.42
CA GLU A 397 -3.98 10.77 -38.00
C GLU A 397 -3.31 11.78 -37.07
N LYS A 398 -3.44 11.62 -35.75
CA LYS A 398 -2.72 12.43 -34.76
C LYS A 398 -1.21 12.25 -34.87
N ASP A 399 -0.72 11.04 -35.12
CA ASP A 399 0.71 10.78 -35.36
C ASP A 399 1.21 11.47 -36.64
N VAL A 400 0.42 11.43 -37.72
CA VAL A 400 0.74 12.15 -38.97
C VAL A 400 0.75 13.67 -38.74
N LEU A 401 -0.21 14.19 -37.98
CA LEU A 401 -0.25 15.60 -37.60
C LEU A 401 0.97 15.98 -36.76
N LYS A 402 1.34 15.15 -35.78
CA LYS A 402 2.55 15.34 -34.96
C LYS A 402 3.80 15.44 -35.82
N GLN A 403 4.00 14.54 -36.77
CA GLN A 403 5.14 14.58 -37.69
C GLN A 403 5.16 15.86 -38.56
N LYS A 404 3.99 16.30 -39.05
CA LYS A 404 3.89 17.55 -39.81
C LYS A 404 4.25 18.77 -38.97
N LEU A 405 3.75 18.81 -37.72
CA LEU A 405 4.02 19.89 -36.78
C LEU A 405 5.50 19.90 -36.34
N GLU A 406 6.10 18.74 -36.08
CA GLU A 406 7.53 18.64 -35.73
C GLU A 406 8.47 19.12 -36.87
N ASN A 407 8.00 19.11 -38.12
CA ASN A 407 8.76 19.63 -39.27
C ASN A 407 8.65 21.16 -39.43
N ASN A 408 7.76 21.83 -38.69
CA ASN A 408 7.62 23.28 -38.76
C ASN A 408 8.68 23.95 -37.88
N SER A 409 9.45 24.88 -38.45
CA SER A 409 10.56 25.57 -37.76
C SER A 409 10.13 26.43 -36.56
N SER A 410 8.83 26.76 -36.45
CA SER A 410 8.29 27.54 -35.32
C SER A 410 7.93 26.67 -34.11
N ILE A 411 7.90 25.34 -34.28
CA ILE A 411 7.48 24.37 -33.28
C ILE A 411 8.71 23.69 -32.68
N THR A 412 8.81 23.73 -31.35
CA THR A 412 9.95 23.17 -30.62
C THR A 412 9.68 21.75 -30.16
N LYS A 413 8.42 21.43 -29.82
CA LYS A 413 8.02 20.11 -29.33
C LYS A 413 6.53 19.87 -29.55
N VAL A 414 6.16 18.64 -29.89
CA VAL A 414 4.76 18.19 -29.91
C VAL A 414 4.63 17.00 -28.97
N ALA A 415 3.66 17.06 -28.05
CA ALA A 415 3.35 16.00 -27.11
C ALA A 415 1.90 15.56 -27.27
N LEU A 416 1.69 14.27 -27.57
CA LEU A 416 0.37 13.65 -27.60
C LEU A 416 -0.03 13.19 -26.20
N LYS A 417 -1.27 13.46 -25.80
CA LYS A 417 -1.83 12.93 -24.55
C LYS A 417 -1.78 11.41 -24.51
N GLU A 418 -2.04 10.76 -25.63
CA GLU A 418 -2.01 9.30 -25.77
C GLU A 418 -0.62 8.71 -25.58
N ASP A 419 0.44 9.38 -26.08
CA ASP A 419 1.83 8.98 -25.84
C ASP A 419 2.16 9.05 -24.34
N LEU A 420 1.76 10.15 -23.68
CA LEU A 420 1.96 10.34 -22.24
C LEU A 420 1.20 9.29 -21.43
N LYS A 421 -0.04 8.99 -21.81
CA LYS A 421 -0.86 7.93 -21.19
C LYS A 421 -0.23 6.55 -21.41
N TYR A 422 0.23 6.24 -22.62
CA TYR A 422 0.87 4.96 -22.92
C TYR A 422 2.16 4.78 -22.11
N MET A 423 3.01 5.81 -22.03
CA MET A 423 4.21 5.80 -21.19
C MET A 423 3.87 5.59 -19.71
N TYR A 424 2.79 6.20 -19.23
CA TYR A 424 2.30 5.98 -17.88
C TYR A 424 1.82 4.54 -17.68
N ASP A 425 0.99 4.01 -18.57
CA ASP A 425 0.43 2.66 -18.47
C ASP A 425 1.54 1.60 -18.46
N GLN A 426 2.61 1.78 -19.23
CA GLN A 426 3.78 0.90 -19.17
C GLN A 426 4.49 0.96 -17.81
N THR A 427 4.62 2.16 -17.24
CA THR A 427 5.21 2.34 -15.90
C THR A 427 4.31 1.70 -14.83
N SER A 428 3.00 1.89 -14.92
CA SER A 428 2.02 1.27 -14.01
C SER A 428 2.05 -0.26 -14.09
N LYS A 429 2.21 -0.85 -15.30
CA LYS A 429 2.37 -2.31 -15.48
C LYS A 429 3.63 -2.84 -14.79
N SER A 430 4.73 -2.09 -14.86
CA SER A 430 5.96 -2.45 -14.14
C SER A 430 5.73 -2.43 -12.62
N LEU A 431 5.13 -1.37 -12.08
CA LEU A 431 4.75 -1.29 -10.65
C LEU A 431 3.77 -2.40 -10.24
N SER A 432 2.85 -2.78 -11.12
CA SER A 432 1.91 -3.89 -10.88
C SER A 432 2.62 -5.21 -10.62
N SER A 433 3.81 -5.44 -11.18
CA SER A 433 4.60 -6.65 -10.89
C SER A 433 5.10 -6.70 -9.45
N ILE A 434 5.53 -5.56 -8.90
CA ILE A 434 5.91 -5.43 -7.48
C ILE A 434 4.70 -5.70 -6.59
N ILE A 435 3.54 -5.16 -6.97
CA ILE A 435 2.29 -5.36 -6.22
C ILE A 435 1.82 -6.82 -6.27
N ILE A 436 1.96 -7.50 -7.42
CA ILE A 436 1.68 -8.95 -7.52
C ILE A 436 2.57 -9.74 -6.56
N MET A 437 3.86 -9.40 -6.46
CA MET A 437 4.76 -10.03 -5.48
C MET A 437 4.26 -9.82 -4.05
N MET A 438 3.78 -8.62 -3.70
CA MET A 438 3.20 -8.33 -2.38
C MET A 438 1.94 -9.16 -2.12
N VAL A 439 1.07 -9.32 -3.11
CA VAL A 439 -0.12 -10.18 -3.02
C VAL A 439 0.30 -11.63 -2.79
N VAL A 440 1.29 -12.13 -3.52
CA VAL A 440 1.81 -13.51 -3.34
C VAL A 440 2.31 -13.74 -1.91
N PHE A 441 3.08 -12.81 -1.35
CA PHE A 441 3.53 -12.92 0.05
C PHE A 441 2.37 -12.84 1.05
N SER A 442 1.38 -11.99 0.79
CA SER A 442 0.17 -11.91 1.63
C SER A 442 -0.63 -13.21 1.61
N CYS A 443 -0.75 -13.85 0.45
CA CYS A 443 -1.39 -15.16 0.30
C CYS A 443 -0.64 -16.27 1.04
N ALA A 444 0.70 -16.32 0.89
CA ALA A 444 1.53 -17.28 1.60
C ALA A 444 1.40 -17.12 3.12
N LEU A 445 1.39 -15.87 3.59
CA LEU A 445 1.18 -15.52 4.99
C LEU A 445 -0.19 -15.98 5.50
N ALA A 446 -1.25 -15.75 4.74
CA ALA A 446 -2.61 -16.19 5.07
C ALA A 446 -2.65 -17.72 5.29
N LEU A 447 -2.12 -18.49 4.32
CA LEU A 447 -2.10 -19.95 4.39
C LEU A 447 -1.39 -20.46 5.64
N VAL A 448 -0.20 -19.93 5.95
CA VAL A 448 0.60 -20.38 7.09
C VAL A 448 -0.10 -20.07 8.42
N ILE A 449 -0.58 -18.84 8.59
CA ILE A 449 -1.26 -18.43 9.84
C ILE A 449 -2.53 -19.25 10.05
N ASN A 450 -3.39 -19.28 9.04
CA ASN A 450 -4.73 -19.83 9.19
C ASN A 450 -4.70 -21.34 9.36
N TYR A 451 -3.82 -22.03 8.62
CA TYR A 451 -3.59 -23.46 8.81
C TYR A 451 -3.14 -23.78 10.23
N ASN A 452 -2.22 -22.99 10.80
CA ASN A 452 -1.78 -23.15 12.17
C ASN A 452 -2.94 -22.96 13.18
N LEU A 453 -3.79 -21.96 12.95
CA LEU A 453 -4.96 -21.69 13.80
C LEU A 453 -6.02 -22.80 13.71
N ILE A 454 -6.28 -23.32 12.52
CA ILE A 454 -7.20 -24.45 12.30
C ILE A 454 -6.69 -25.69 13.03
N LEU A 455 -5.39 -25.98 12.90
CA LEU A 455 -4.72 -27.04 13.62
C LEU A 455 -4.93 -26.92 15.14
N ILE A 456 -4.68 -25.73 15.71
CA ILE A 456 -4.91 -25.47 17.14
C ILE A 456 -6.39 -25.72 17.49
N ASN A 457 -7.32 -25.27 16.66
CA ASN A 457 -8.76 -25.45 16.90
C ASN A 457 -9.14 -26.95 16.93
N ILE A 458 -8.65 -27.73 15.97
CA ILE A 458 -8.87 -29.20 15.94
C ILE A 458 -8.28 -29.85 17.20
N HIS A 459 -7.02 -29.54 17.54
CA HIS A 459 -6.34 -30.14 18.69
C HIS A 459 -7.04 -29.87 20.02
N THR A 460 -7.49 -28.63 20.24
CA THR A 460 -8.21 -28.28 21.47
C THR A 460 -9.57 -28.99 21.61
N ARG A 461 -10.13 -29.52 20.51
CA ARG A 461 -11.43 -30.19 20.46
C ARG A 461 -11.36 -31.68 20.18
N THR A 462 -10.17 -32.27 20.28
CA THR A 462 -9.96 -33.69 19.99
C THR A 462 -10.95 -34.60 20.74
N ARG A 463 -11.27 -34.29 22.00
CA ARG A 463 -12.27 -35.04 22.79
C ARG A 463 -13.70 -34.88 22.29
N GLU A 464 -14.14 -33.64 22.01
CA GLU A 464 -15.48 -33.39 21.45
C GLU A 464 -15.65 -34.13 20.12
N ILE A 465 -14.61 -34.09 19.27
CA ILE A 465 -14.54 -34.80 18.00
C ILE A 465 -14.60 -36.32 18.21
N ALA A 466 -13.84 -36.86 19.16
CA ALA A 466 -13.84 -38.29 19.47
C ALA A 466 -15.22 -38.76 19.95
N THR A 467 -15.89 -38.01 20.83
CA THR A 467 -17.24 -38.35 21.30
C THR A 467 -18.26 -38.36 20.16
N LEU A 468 -18.22 -37.38 19.26
CA LEU A 468 -19.10 -37.36 18.08
C LEU A 468 -18.86 -38.58 17.19
N LYS A 469 -17.60 -38.95 16.94
CA LYS A 469 -17.29 -40.13 16.14
C LYS A 469 -17.74 -41.43 16.82
N VAL A 470 -17.62 -41.56 18.14
CA VAL A 470 -18.12 -42.73 18.90
C VAL A 470 -19.64 -42.82 18.85
N LEU A 471 -20.34 -41.68 18.82
CA LEU A 471 -21.79 -41.60 18.63
C LEU A 471 -22.23 -41.94 17.18
N GLY A 472 -21.31 -42.30 16.30
CA GLY A 472 -21.61 -42.72 14.92
C GLY A 472 -21.75 -41.58 13.92
N TYR A 473 -21.35 -40.35 14.27
CA TYR A 473 -21.35 -39.24 13.32
C TYR A 473 -20.37 -39.51 12.17
N GLN A 474 -20.79 -39.20 10.94
CA GLN A 474 -19.95 -39.33 9.76
C GLN A 474 -18.81 -38.31 9.79
N GLU A 475 -17.67 -38.63 9.16
CA GLU A 475 -16.50 -37.76 9.16
C GLU A 475 -16.81 -36.34 8.67
N PHE A 476 -17.65 -36.20 7.64
CA PHE A 476 -18.06 -34.90 7.10
C PHE A 476 -18.88 -34.09 8.12
N GLU A 477 -19.71 -34.75 8.93
CA GLU A 477 -20.55 -34.10 9.95
C GLU A 477 -19.69 -33.56 11.08
N VAL A 478 -18.68 -34.34 11.48
CA VAL A 478 -17.70 -33.97 12.52
C VAL A 478 -16.83 -32.82 12.04
N SER A 479 -16.26 -32.90 10.83
CA SER A 479 -15.50 -31.80 10.24
C SER A 479 -16.38 -30.55 10.09
N GLY A 480 -17.60 -30.68 9.55
CA GLY A 480 -18.53 -29.56 9.41
C GLY A 480 -18.99 -28.93 10.74
N TYR A 481 -18.97 -29.68 11.84
CA TYR A 481 -19.20 -29.14 13.18
C TYR A 481 -18.06 -28.22 13.63
N VAL A 482 -16.81 -28.69 13.53
CA VAL A 482 -15.61 -27.93 13.92
C VAL A 482 -15.43 -26.70 13.02
N PHE A 483 -15.64 -26.88 11.71
CA PHE A 483 -15.44 -25.83 10.73
C PHE A 483 -16.47 -24.72 10.77
N ARG A 484 -17.70 -24.99 11.23
CA ARG A 484 -18.70 -23.93 11.36
C ARG A 484 -18.21 -22.81 12.27
N GLU A 485 -17.53 -23.16 13.36
CA GLU A 485 -17.03 -22.14 14.28
C GLU A 485 -15.92 -21.32 13.66
N THR A 486 -14.91 -21.99 13.09
CA THR A 486 -13.82 -21.32 12.38
C THR A 486 -14.36 -20.42 11.27
N PHE A 487 -15.29 -20.93 10.46
CA PHE A 487 -15.92 -20.17 9.38
C PHE A 487 -16.57 -18.87 9.87
N ILE A 488 -17.33 -18.92 10.98
CA ILE A 488 -17.98 -17.71 11.54
C ILE A 488 -16.94 -16.71 12.04
N ILE A 489 -15.89 -17.17 12.73
CA ILE A 489 -14.82 -16.29 13.23
C ILE A 489 -14.07 -15.68 12.06
N SER A 490 -13.70 -16.48 11.07
CA SER A 490 -12.97 -16.04 9.88
C SER A 490 -13.79 -15.06 9.05
N LEU A 491 -15.10 -15.28 8.90
CA LEU A 491 -15.96 -14.32 8.20
C LEU A 491 -15.96 -12.95 8.89
N ALA A 492 -16.07 -12.93 10.22
CA ALA A 492 -15.94 -11.69 10.99
C ALA A 492 -14.54 -11.06 10.85
N ALA A 493 -13.49 -11.89 10.84
CA ALA A 493 -12.11 -11.45 10.68
C ALA A 493 -11.82 -10.87 9.30
N ILE A 494 -12.37 -11.45 8.22
CA ILE A 494 -12.26 -10.92 6.85
C ILE A 494 -12.92 -9.54 6.77
N LEU A 495 -14.11 -9.36 7.38
CA LEU A 495 -14.78 -8.05 7.39
C LEU A 495 -13.96 -7.00 8.16
N ILE A 496 -13.41 -7.36 9.31
CA ILE A 496 -12.52 -6.49 10.09
C ILE A 496 -11.24 -6.21 9.31
N GLY A 497 -10.68 -7.21 8.65
CA GLY A 497 -9.48 -7.08 7.85
C GLY A 497 -9.66 -6.20 6.61
N ILE A 498 -10.83 -6.19 5.99
CA ILE A 498 -11.17 -5.24 4.94
C ILE A 498 -11.17 -3.79 5.47
N LEU A 499 -11.73 -3.57 6.67
CA LEU A 499 -11.69 -2.25 7.32
C LEU A 499 -10.25 -1.83 7.64
N LEU A 500 -9.46 -2.74 8.23
CA LEU A 500 -8.05 -2.50 8.53
C LEU A 500 -7.21 -2.31 7.27
N GLY A 501 -7.48 -3.06 6.20
CA GLY A 501 -6.79 -2.95 4.92
C GLY A 501 -7.02 -1.60 4.26
N LYS A 502 -8.22 -1.02 4.38
CA LYS A 502 -8.49 0.36 3.96
C LYS A 502 -7.63 1.36 4.73
N THR A 503 -7.51 1.21 6.06
CA THR A 503 -6.65 2.10 6.86
C THR A 503 -5.17 1.93 6.53
N LEU A 504 -4.74 0.69 6.25
CA LEU A 504 -3.38 0.36 5.87
C LEU A 504 -3.02 0.98 4.52
N HIS A 505 -3.89 0.80 3.52
CA HIS A 505 -3.78 1.45 2.23
C HIS A 505 -3.65 2.97 2.36
N PHE A 506 -4.53 3.61 3.13
CA PHE A 506 -4.46 5.05 3.39
C PHE A 506 -3.10 5.46 3.97
N SER A 507 -2.58 4.71 4.94
CA SER A 507 -1.26 4.97 5.53
C SER A 507 -0.12 4.80 4.52
N ILE A 508 -0.17 3.78 3.65
CA ILE A 508 0.82 3.61 2.58
C ILE A 508 0.82 4.83 1.66
N ILE A 509 -0.35 5.22 1.15
CA ILE A 509 -0.46 6.33 0.20
C ILE A 509 -0.05 7.67 0.85
N SER A 510 -0.29 7.85 2.15
CA SER A 510 0.06 9.09 2.85
C SER A 510 1.56 9.23 3.13
N ILE A 511 2.32 8.12 3.13
CA ILE A 511 3.78 8.13 3.32
C ILE A 511 4.50 8.37 1.99
N ILE A 512 3.87 8.05 0.86
CA ILE A 512 4.40 8.32 -0.47
C ILE A 512 4.27 9.83 -0.74
N ASP A 513 5.32 10.58 -0.41
CA ASP A 513 5.44 12.01 -0.69
C ASP A 513 6.57 12.23 -1.69
N VAL A 514 6.20 12.24 -2.97
CA VAL A 514 7.12 12.50 -4.08
C VAL A 514 6.76 13.85 -4.69
N ASP A 515 7.79 14.65 -4.96
CA ASP A 515 7.57 15.97 -5.55
C ASP A 515 6.89 15.87 -6.93
N GLY A 516 5.78 16.60 -7.08
CA GLY A 516 4.97 16.60 -8.30
C GLY A 516 4.22 15.30 -8.59
N VAL A 517 4.13 14.33 -7.66
CA VAL A 517 3.34 13.11 -7.86
C VAL A 517 2.35 12.92 -6.72
N ILE A 518 1.08 12.70 -7.07
CA ILE A 518 0.05 12.22 -6.14
C ILE A 518 -0.47 10.88 -6.66
N LEU A 519 -0.70 9.93 -5.76
CA LEU A 519 -1.46 8.73 -6.05
C LEU A 519 -2.93 8.92 -5.66
N ALA A 520 -3.84 8.33 -6.42
CA ALA A 520 -5.26 8.37 -6.08
C ALA A 520 -5.51 7.58 -4.79
N ASN A 521 -6.01 8.23 -3.74
CA ASN A 521 -6.27 7.57 -2.46
C ASN A 521 -7.62 6.85 -2.48
N GLU A 522 -7.76 5.86 -3.36
CA GLU A 522 -9.01 5.15 -3.60
C GLU A 522 -8.77 3.68 -3.93
N ILE A 523 -9.66 2.83 -3.41
CA ILE A 523 -9.69 1.40 -3.70
C ILE A 523 -10.94 1.13 -4.53
N LYS A 524 -10.80 0.45 -5.67
CA LYS A 524 -11.94 0.10 -6.52
C LYS A 524 -12.82 -0.91 -5.80
N SER A 525 -14.14 -0.85 -6.02
CA SER A 525 -15.10 -1.80 -5.47
C SER A 525 -14.77 -3.25 -5.83
N LEU A 526 -14.21 -3.48 -7.03
CA LEU A 526 -13.76 -4.79 -7.47
C LEU A 526 -12.68 -5.37 -6.54
N SER A 527 -11.74 -4.55 -6.07
CA SER A 527 -10.64 -4.99 -5.20
C SER A 527 -11.13 -5.43 -3.81
N TYR A 528 -12.18 -4.79 -3.29
CA TYR A 528 -12.87 -5.26 -2.09
C TYR A 528 -13.50 -6.63 -2.30
N ILE A 529 -14.20 -6.83 -3.42
CA ILE A 529 -14.86 -8.10 -3.76
C ILE A 529 -13.82 -9.21 -3.98
N LEU A 530 -12.76 -8.92 -4.74
CA LEU A 530 -11.66 -9.86 -4.99
C LEU A 530 -10.96 -10.25 -3.69
N THR A 531 -10.67 -9.29 -2.80
CA THR A 531 -10.11 -9.57 -1.48
C THR A 531 -11.02 -10.51 -0.69
N PHE A 532 -12.31 -10.21 -0.65
CA PHE A 532 -13.29 -11.03 0.07
C PHE A 532 -13.38 -12.45 -0.49
N ILE A 533 -13.54 -12.60 -1.81
CA ILE A 533 -13.62 -13.91 -2.48
C ILE A 533 -12.33 -14.69 -2.29
N LEU A 534 -11.17 -14.07 -2.52
CA LEU A 534 -9.88 -14.73 -2.40
C LEU A 534 -9.61 -15.19 -0.96
N SER A 535 -10.02 -14.40 0.03
CA SER A 535 -9.96 -14.79 1.44
C SER A 535 -10.87 -15.98 1.77
N LEU A 536 -12.06 -16.06 1.18
CA LEU A 536 -12.95 -17.22 1.30
C LEU A 536 -12.39 -18.46 0.60
N VAL A 537 -11.74 -18.28 -0.57
CA VAL A 537 -11.06 -19.36 -1.28
C VAL A 537 -9.93 -19.93 -0.42
N PHE A 538 -9.10 -19.08 0.19
CA PHE A 538 -8.05 -19.55 1.11
C PHE A 538 -8.63 -20.32 2.29
N LEU A 539 -9.69 -19.80 2.90
CA LEU A 539 -10.39 -20.51 3.96
C LEU A 539 -10.91 -21.88 3.52
N GLY A 540 -11.42 -21.98 2.29
CA GLY A 540 -11.84 -23.24 1.69
C GLY A 540 -10.66 -24.21 1.47
N ILE A 541 -9.55 -23.73 0.91
CA ILE A 541 -8.32 -24.52 0.71
C ILE A 541 -7.83 -25.06 2.06
N GLU A 542 -7.80 -24.22 3.08
CA GLU A 542 -7.36 -24.60 4.43
C GLU A 542 -8.30 -25.62 5.08
N TYR A 543 -9.62 -25.50 4.86
CA TYR A 543 -10.57 -26.53 5.24
C TYR A 543 -10.18 -27.88 4.65
N PHE A 544 -9.96 -27.95 3.34
CA PHE A 544 -9.56 -29.19 2.68
C PHE A 544 -8.23 -29.74 3.21
N LEU A 545 -7.22 -28.89 3.40
CA LEU A 545 -5.91 -29.29 3.93
C LEU A 545 -5.98 -29.87 5.35
N SER A 546 -6.97 -29.45 6.14
CA SER A 546 -7.14 -29.90 7.52
C SER A 546 -7.96 -31.20 7.67
N LEU A 547 -8.73 -31.59 6.65
CA LEU A 547 -9.59 -32.79 6.71
C LEU A 547 -8.82 -34.04 7.17
N PRO A 548 -7.62 -34.34 6.65
CA PRO A 548 -6.86 -35.53 7.07
C PRO A 548 -6.54 -35.56 8.57
N GLN A 549 -6.38 -34.40 9.22
CA GLN A 549 -6.08 -34.32 10.64
C GLN A 549 -7.29 -34.71 11.48
N THR A 550 -8.49 -34.28 11.09
CA THR A 550 -9.73 -34.70 11.77
C THR A 550 -9.96 -36.20 11.65
N ARG A 551 -9.59 -36.82 10.51
CA ARG A 551 -9.69 -38.28 10.28
C ARG A 551 -8.78 -39.08 11.21
N LYS A 552 -7.53 -38.64 11.40
CA LYS A 552 -6.50 -39.33 12.19
C LYS A 552 -6.72 -39.31 13.71
N ILE A 553 -7.77 -38.66 14.22
CA ILE A 553 -8.06 -38.63 15.65
C ILE A 553 -8.47 -40.03 16.15
N ASN A 554 -7.65 -40.60 17.04
CA ASN A 554 -7.88 -41.88 17.71
C ASN A 554 -8.96 -41.73 18.80
N MET A 555 -10.11 -42.37 18.61
CA MET A 555 -11.25 -42.28 19.54
C MET A 555 -10.95 -42.89 20.91
N ILE A 556 -10.24 -44.02 20.93
CA ILE A 556 -9.98 -44.81 22.15
C ILE A 556 -9.04 -44.05 23.07
N GLU A 557 -7.98 -43.47 22.52
CA GLU A 557 -6.97 -42.73 23.27
C GLU A 557 -7.50 -41.40 23.82
N ALA A 558 -8.38 -40.74 23.05
CA ALA A 558 -9.01 -39.49 23.46
C ALA A 558 -9.96 -39.69 24.67
N LEU A 559 -10.60 -40.86 24.79
CA LEU A 559 -11.56 -41.19 25.85
C LEU A 559 -10.90 -41.86 27.08
N LYS A 560 -9.80 -42.59 26.91
CA LYS A 560 -9.09 -43.29 28.01
C LYS A 560 -8.50 -42.39 29.10
N SER A 561 -8.31 -41.11 28.85
CA SER A 561 -7.59 -40.19 29.74
C SER A 561 -8.40 -39.69 30.96
N TYR A 562 -9.44 -40.43 31.36
CA TYR A 562 -10.34 -40.09 32.48
C TYR A 562 -10.80 -41.28 33.34
N GLU A 563 -10.41 -42.51 33.02
CA GLU A 563 -10.33 -43.60 34.00
C GLU A 563 -8.93 -43.57 34.62
#